data_AF-A0A2E7F1U1-F1
#
_entry.id   AF-A0A2E7F1U1-F1
#
_cell.length_a   1.000
_cell.length_b   1.000
_cell.length_c   1.000
_cell.angle_alpha   90.00
_cell.angle_beta   90.00
_cell.angle_gamma   90.00
#
_symmetry.space_group_name_H-M   'P 1'
#
loop_
_entity.id
_entity.type
_entity.pdbx_description
1 polymer ?
#
loop_
_entity_poly.entity_id
_entity_poly.type
_entity_poly.pdbx_seq_one_letter_code
_entity_poly.pdbx_strand_id
1 'polypeptide(L)'
;MKRTLIIIACLIPALAILMVWSKGYGSRALNWWSLSKSEIIDGAQAYRDRYDHPVEPRLSNAYACLYAVSCDGGRAHLVPVADIESWDFEAIRSTIWKRRFSEACPGRTANFGLHWIDASGTDIPNHLENAYWSFHNDRFVMRLGRFNSGAFSEEPWQRCTPETAILSPLHGQSSTD
;
A
#
# COMPACT_ATOMS: atom_id res chain seq x y z
N MET A 1 -19.26 -20.76 46.34
CA MET A 1 -18.10 -21.29 45.57
C MET A 1 -18.38 -21.52 44.09
N LYS A 2 -19.51 -22.14 43.67
CA LYS A 2 -19.79 -22.41 42.23
C LYS A 2 -19.90 -21.16 41.34
N ARG A 3 -20.46 -20.04 41.81
CA ARG A 3 -20.59 -18.78 41.03
C ARG A 3 -19.25 -18.09 40.77
N THR A 4 -18.34 -18.09 41.73
CA THR A 4 -17.02 -17.44 41.62
C THR A 4 -16.14 -18.16 40.59
N LEU A 5 -16.20 -19.49 40.54
CA LEU A 5 -15.50 -20.32 39.54
C LEU A 5 -16.00 -20.07 38.11
N ILE A 6 -17.31 -19.86 37.93
CA ILE A 6 -17.90 -19.55 36.61
C ILE A 6 -17.49 -18.14 36.14
N ILE A 7 -17.49 -17.16 37.04
CA ILE A 7 -17.09 -15.78 36.72
C ILE A 7 -15.61 -15.74 36.30
N ILE A 8 -14.72 -16.42 37.02
CA ILE A 8 -13.29 -16.51 36.68
C ILE A 8 -13.09 -17.25 35.35
N ALA A 9 -13.83 -18.34 35.13
CA ALA A 9 -13.77 -19.11 33.87
C ALA A 9 -14.21 -18.32 32.64
N CYS A 10 -15.08 -17.30 32.79
CA CYS A 10 -15.47 -16.41 31.69
C CYS A 10 -14.57 -15.17 31.55
N LEU A 11 -14.05 -14.62 32.67
CA LEU A 11 -13.22 -13.42 32.65
C LEU A 11 -11.84 -13.65 32.04
N ILE A 12 -11.21 -14.80 32.31
CA ILE A 12 -9.88 -15.13 31.78
C ILE A 12 -9.87 -15.19 30.24
N PRO A 13 -10.78 -15.92 29.55
CA PRO A 13 -10.81 -15.92 28.09
C PRO A 13 -11.25 -14.57 27.51
N ALA A 14 -12.16 -13.84 28.14
CA ALA A 14 -12.53 -12.49 27.69
C ALA A 14 -11.33 -11.52 27.74
N LEU A 15 -10.53 -11.58 28.82
CA LEU A 15 -9.32 -10.78 28.97
C LEU A 15 -8.24 -11.20 27.97
N ALA A 16 -8.10 -12.51 27.70
CA ALA A 16 -7.19 -13.02 26.68
C ALA A 16 -7.58 -12.56 25.27
N ILE A 17 -8.88 -12.58 24.93
CA ILE A 17 -9.39 -12.05 23.66
C ILE A 17 -9.11 -10.54 23.55
N LEU A 18 -9.40 -9.76 24.60
CA LEU A 18 -9.08 -8.33 24.65
C LEU A 18 -7.58 -8.05 24.49
N MET A 19 -6.71 -8.85 25.12
CA MET A 19 -5.26 -8.70 24.98
C MET A 19 -4.73 -9.11 23.61
N VAL A 20 -5.26 -10.17 23.00
CA VAL A 20 -4.87 -10.59 21.64
C VAL A 20 -5.37 -9.56 20.60
N TRP A 21 -6.60 -9.06 20.76
CA TRP A 21 -7.15 -8.01 19.91
C TRP A 21 -6.39 -6.70 20.06
N SER A 22 -6.08 -6.27 21.29
CA SER A 22 -5.33 -5.03 21.55
C SER A 22 -3.87 -5.13 21.11
N LYS A 23 -3.20 -6.28 21.25
CA LYS A 23 -1.85 -6.47 20.69
C LYS A 23 -1.84 -6.41 19.17
N GLY A 24 -2.83 -7.04 18.53
CA GLY A 24 -2.99 -6.97 17.07
C GLY A 24 -3.35 -5.58 16.56
N TYR A 25 -4.13 -4.80 17.34
CA TYR A 25 -4.49 -3.42 16.97
C TYR A 25 -3.35 -2.44 17.26
N GLY A 26 -2.66 -2.60 18.40
CA GLY A 26 -1.57 -1.77 18.85
C GLY A 26 -0.31 -1.93 17.99
N SER A 27 0.08 -3.15 17.62
CA SER A 27 1.20 -3.36 16.69
C SER A 27 0.91 -2.79 15.30
N ARG A 28 -0.33 -2.92 14.82
CA ARG A 28 -0.75 -2.32 13.54
C ARG A 28 -0.83 -0.80 13.59
N ALA A 29 -1.18 -0.22 14.74
CA ALA A 29 -1.11 1.22 14.96
C ALA A 29 0.36 1.68 15.01
N LEU A 30 1.25 0.92 15.65
CA LEU A 30 2.68 1.24 15.68
C LEU A 30 3.32 1.17 14.30
N ASN A 31 3.09 0.11 13.52
CA ASN A 31 3.56 0.01 12.14
C ASN A 31 3.05 1.16 11.27
N TRP A 32 1.83 1.62 11.55
CA TRP A 32 1.26 2.81 10.94
C TRP A 32 2.01 4.09 11.33
N TRP A 33 2.32 4.28 12.62
CA TRP A 33 2.98 5.47 13.14
C TRP A 33 4.46 5.57 12.75
N SER A 34 5.15 4.42 12.64
CA SER A 34 6.56 4.34 12.29
C SER A 34 6.84 4.32 10.80
N LEU A 35 5.81 4.10 9.98
CA LEU A 35 5.95 4.07 8.52
C LEU A 35 6.62 5.37 8.05
N SER A 36 7.60 5.24 7.17
CA SER A 36 8.40 6.32 6.62
C SER A 36 8.33 6.37 5.09
N LYS A 37 8.79 7.48 4.50
CA LYS A 37 8.92 7.60 3.03
C LYS A 37 9.81 6.50 2.45
N SER A 38 10.96 6.25 3.07
CA SER A 38 11.92 5.24 2.61
C SER A 38 11.32 3.85 2.62
N GLU A 39 10.59 3.46 3.67
CA GLU A 39 9.93 2.15 3.72
C GLU A 39 8.91 1.93 2.59
N ILE A 40 8.21 2.99 2.17
CA ILE A 40 7.30 2.90 1.02
C ILE A 40 8.11 2.71 -0.27
N ILE A 41 9.21 3.42 -0.46
CA ILE A 41 10.05 3.30 -1.67
C ILE A 41 10.73 1.92 -1.71
N ASP A 42 11.34 1.50 -0.60
CA ASP A 42 11.97 0.19 -0.45
C ASP A 42 10.93 -0.92 -0.67
N GLY A 43 9.71 -0.73 -0.20
CA GLY A 43 8.60 -1.63 -0.45
C GLY A 43 8.21 -1.73 -1.93
N ALA A 44 8.33 -0.65 -2.69
CA ALA A 44 8.10 -0.66 -4.14
C ALA A 44 9.18 -1.42 -4.89
N GLN A 45 10.45 -1.25 -4.49
CA GLN A 45 11.57 -2.03 -5.01
C GLN A 45 11.41 -3.52 -4.68
N ALA A 46 11.11 -3.84 -3.41
CA ALA A 46 10.87 -5.22 -2.98
C ALA A 46 9.65 -5.86 -3.68
N TYR A 47 8.66 -5.08 -4.11
CA TYR A 47 7.56 -5.56 -4.93
C TYR A 47 8.04 -5.98 -6.32
N ARG A 48 8.81 -5.12 -7.00
CA ARG A 48 9.45 -5.45 -8.28
C ARG A 48 10.25 -6.73 -8.15
N ASP A 49 11.19 -6.76 -7.22
CA ASP A 49 12.15 -7.86 -7.09
C ASP A 49 11.46 -9.20 -6.75
N ARG A 50 10.30 -9.16 -6.07
CA ARG A 50 9.51 -10.36 -5.77
C ARG A 50 8.81 -10.95 -6.99
N TYR A 51 8.28 -10.09 -7.87
CA TYR A 51 7.43 -10.51 -8.98
C TYR A 51 8.13 -10.46 -10.33
N ASP A 52 9.38 -10.00 -10.36
CA ASP A 52 10.22 -10.08 -11.54
C ASP A 52 10.83 -11.49 -11.68
N HIS A 53 10.64 -12.10 -12.84
CA HIS A 53 11.10 -13.46 -13.10
C HIS A 53 12.35 -13.45 -13.98
N PRO A 54 13.40 -14.25 -13.69
CA PRO A 54 14.66 -14.22 -14.45
C PRO A 54 14.52 -14.52 -15.94
N VAL A 55 13.52 -15.31 -16.33
CA VAL A 55 13.29 -15.74 -17.72
C VAL A 55 12.40 -14.78 -18.49
N GLU A 56 11.54 -14.04 -17.79
CA GLU A 56 10.61 -13.09 -18.41
C GLU A 56 10.52 -11.85 -17.51
N PRO A 57 11.56 -11.01 -17.52
CA PRO A 57 11.61 -9.79 -16.72
C PRO A 57 10.49 -8.85 -17.16
N ARG A 58 9.52 -8.62 -16.28
CA ARG A 58 8.37 -7.75 -16.55
C ARG A 58 8.47 -6.45 -15.79
N LEU A 59 8.75 -6.53 -14.49
CA LEU A 59 8.81 -5.35 -13.64
C LEU A 59 10.19 -4.69 -13.65
N SER A 60 11.26 -5.42 -13.96
CA SER A 60 12.60 -4.83 -14.16
C SER A 60 12.71 -4.01 -15.45
N ASN A 61 11.83 -4.24 -16.43
CA ASN A 61 11.71 -3.44 -17.65
C ASN A 61 10.63 -2.34 -17.57
N ALA A 62 10.01 -2.17 -16.39
CA ALA A 62 8.88 -1.28 -16.20
C ALA A 62 9.25 -0.04 -15.38
N TYR A 63 8.50 1.04 -15.63
CA TYR A 63 8.41 2.18 -14.73
C TYR A 63 7.37 1.91 -13.64
N ALA A 64 7.58 2.47 -12.45
CA ALA A 64 6.60 2.44 -11.36
C ALA A 64 6.28 3.85 -10.88
N CYS A 65 5.00 4.22 -10.88
CA CYS A 65 4.54 5.42 -10.22
C CYS A 65 3.99 5.08 -8.83
N LEU A 66 4.41 5.83 -7.83
CA LEU A 66 3.83 5.80 -6.49
C LEU A 66 2.64 6.75 -6.44
N TYR A 67 1.58 6.29 -5.81
CA TYR A 67 0.39 7.07 -5.54
C TYR A 67 0.15 7.12 -4.05
N ALA A 68 -0.40 8.25 -3.62
CA ALA A 68 -0.88 8.42 -2.28
C ALA A 68 -2.32 8.93 -2.29
N VAL A 69 -3.05 8.62 -1.22
CA VAL A 69 -4.44 9.06 -1.12
C VAL A 69 -4.51 10.58 -0.93
N SER A 70 -5.38 11.20 -1.72
CA SER A 70 -5.83 12.57 -1.56
C SER A 70 -7.32 12.61 -1.24
N CYS A 71 -7.73 13.73 -0.66
CA CYS A 71 -9.13 14.04 -0.48
C CYS A 71 -9.48 15.31 -1.22
N ASP A 72 -10.21 15.18 -2.32
CA ASP A 72 -10.78 16.30 -3.06
C ASP A 72 -12.29 16.08 -3.19
N GLY A 73 -13.06 17.16 -3.10
CA GLY A 73 -14.53 17.10 -3.13
C GLY A 73 -15.15 16.18 -2.07
N GLY A 74 -14.43 15.89 -0.98
CA GLY A 74 -14.85 14.98 0.08
C GLY A 74 -14.75 13.49 -0.25
N ARG A 75 -14.13 13.10 -1.38
CA ARG A 75 -13.96 11.69 -1.77
C ARG A 75 -12.49 11.28 -1.92
N ALA A 76 -12.26 10.01 -1.61
CA ALA A 76 -10.97 9.35 -1.71
C ALA A 76 -10.55 9.08 -3.16
N HIS A 77 -9.37 9.54 -3.57
CA HIS A 77 -8.76 9.10 -4.82
C HIS A 77 -7.23 9.07 -4.68
N LEU A 78 -6.57 8.29 -5.53
CA LEU A 78 -5.12 8.25 -5.58
C LEU A 78 -4.59 9.36 -6.50
N VAL A 79 -3.58 10.08 -6.01
CA VAL A 79 -2.81 11.07 -6.79
C VAL A 79 -1.35 10.62 -6.89
N PRO A 80 -0.69 10.82 -8.04
CA PRO A 80 0.71 10.45 -8.19
C PRO A 80 1.59 11.30 -7.30
N VAL A 81 2.60 10.67 -6.70
CA VAL A 81 3.68 11.34 -5.97
C VAL A 81 4.77 11.65 -6.99
N ALA A 82 4.74 12.87 -7.55
CA ALA A 82 5.65 13.28 -8.61
C ALA A 82 7.07 13.62 -8.11
N ASP A 83 7.20 14.11 -6.88
CA ASP A 83 8.48 14.43 -6.24
C ASP A 83 8.51 13.79 -4.85
N ILE A 84 9.40 12.83 -4.67
CA ILE A 84 9.58 12.07 -3.43
C ILE A 84 10.16 12.95 -2.32
N GLU A 85 11.05 13.88 -2.67
CA GLU A 85 11.75 14.73 -1.72
C GLU A 85 10.76 15.76 -1.15
N SER A 86 9.99 16.41 -2.01
CA SER A 86 8.99 17.41 -1.61
C SER A 86 7.67 16.81 -1.11
N TRP A 87 7.51 15.48 -1.16
CA TRP A 87 6.28 14.80 -0.73
C TRP A 87 5.96 15.08 0.75
N ASP A 88 4.80 15.67 1.07
CA ASP A 88 4.35 15.84 2.46
C ASP A 88 3.79 14.52 3.03
N PHE A 89 4.70 13.67 3.49
CA PHE A 89 4.35 12.36 4.03
C PHE A 89 3.56 12.43 5.35
N GLU A 90 3.81 13.46 6.17
CA GLU A 90 3.11 13.65 7.45
C GLU A 90 1.63 14.02 7.23
N ALA A 91 1.35 14.92 6.27
CA ALA A 91 -0.02 15.27 5.91
C ALA A 91 -0.80 14.07 5.39
N ILE A 92 -0.18 13.21 4.57
CA ILE A 92 -0.84 12.01 4.07
C ILE A 92 -1.07 11.00 5.19
N ARG A 93 -0.13 10.83 6.11
CA ARG A 93 -0.33 10.03 7.32
C ARG A 93 -1.55 10.55 8.09
N SER A 94 -1.60 11.84 8.39
CA SER A 94 -2.77 12.43 9.07
C SER A 94 -4.08 12.13 8.33
N THR A 95 -4.08 12.24 7.00
CA THR A 95 -5.25 11.97 6.15
C THR A 95 -5.70 10.51 6.26
N ILE A 96 -4.79 9.55 6.14
CA ILE A 96 -5.10 8.13 6.24
C ILE A 96 -5.61 7.76 7.64
N TRP A 97 -5.04 8.34 8.70
CA TRP A 97 -5.51 8.13 10.05
C TRP A 97 -6.97 8.60 10.20
N LYS A 98 -7.28 9.82 9.76
CA LYS A 98 -8.66 10.35 9.77
C LYS A 98 -9.61 9.46 8.98
N ARG A 99 -9.21 9.01 7.77
CA ARG A 99 -10.01 8.09 6.95
C ARG A 99 -10.38 6.81 7.69
N ARG A 100 -9.44 6.27 8.46
CA ARG A 100 -9.64 5.01 9.20
C ARG A 100 -10.54 5.15 10.41
N PHE A 101 -10.56 6.31 11.06
CA PHE A 101 -11.15 6.47 12.40
C PHE A 101 -12.29 7.49 12.50
N SER A 102 -12.53 8.33 11.48
CA SER A 102 -13.50 9.44 11.58
C SER A 102 -14.43 9.59 10.39
N GLU A 103 -14.70 8.51 9.63
CA GLU A 103 -15.52 8.49 8.39
C GLU A 103 -15.17 9.58 7.36
N ALA A 104 -14.02 10.24 7.51
CA ALA A 104 -13.60 11.34 6.69
C ALA A 104 -13.09 10.81 5.35
N CYS A 105 -13.44 11.51 4.26
CA CYS A 105 -12.98 11.17 2.93
C CYS A 105 -13.36 9.74 2.47
N PRO A 106 -14.65 9.38 2.41
CA PRO A 106 -15.07 8.05 1.98
C PRO A 106 -14.66 7.73 0.53
N GLY A 107 -14.55 6.43 0.23
CA GLY A 107 -14.28 5.89 -1.11
C GLY A 107 -13.45 4.61 -1.06
N ARG A 108 -13.68 3.69 -2.00
CA ARG A 108 -12.95 2.41 -2.13
C ARG A 108 -11.60 2.64 -2.81
N THR A 109 -10.68 3.22 -2.06
CA THR A 109 -9.36 3.64 -2.55
C THR A 109 -8.28 3.23 -1.56
N ALA A 110 -7.14 2.76 -2.06
CA ALA A 110 -5.96 2.45 -1.27
C ALA A 110 -5.38 3.72 -0.62
N ASN A 111 -4.56 3.53 0.42
CA ASN A 111 -3.84 4.65 1.04
C ASN A 111 -2.56 4.99 0.27
N PHE A 112 -1.86 3.95 -0.19
CA PHE A 112 -0.73 4.02 -1.11
C PHE A 112 -0.90 2.96 -2.19
N GLY A 113 -0.53 3.33 -3.42
CA GLY A 113 -0.65 2.47 -4.58
C GLY A 113 0.61 2.50 -5.45
N LEU A 114 0.88 1.41 -6.15
CA LEU A 114 1.81 1.39 -7.29
C LEU A 114 1.03 1.09 -8.56
N HIS A 115 1.34 1.83 -9.61
CA HIS A 115 0.90 1.54 -10.98
C HIS A 115 2.13 1.38 -11.86
N TRP A 116 2.23 0.22 -12.50
CA TRP A 116 3.36 -0.18 -13.34
C TRP A 116 3.01 -0.02 -14.81
N ILE A 117 3.94 0.54 -15.57
CA ILE A 117 3.86 0.64 -17.04
C ILE A 117 5.14 0.10 -17.65
N ASP A 118 5.03 -0.70 -18.70
CA ASP A 118 6.20 -1.24 -19.38
C ASP A 118 6.90 -0.15 -20.20
N ALA A 119 8.24 -0.12 -20.21
CA ALA A 119 8.99 0.88 -20.95
C ALA A 119 8.89 0.73 -22.48
N SER A 120 8.62 -0.48 -22.99
CA SER A 120 8.40 -0.74 -24.41
C SER A 120 6.97 -0.46 -24.87
N GLY A 121 6.06 -0.15 -23.94
CA GLY A 121 4.62 -0.01 -24.21
C GLY A 121 3.88 -1.34 -24.28
N THR A 122 4.52 -2.46 -23.91
CA THR A 122 3.86 -3.76 -23.76
C THR A 122 2.93 -3.76 -22.54
N ASP A 123 1.85 -4.54 -22.56
CA ASP A 123 0.94 -4.62 -21.41
C ASP A 123 1.58 -5.38 -20.24
N ILE A 124 1.63 -4.73 -19.07
CA ILE A 124 1.87 -5.41 -17.80
C ILE A 124 0.63 -6.24 -17.46
N PRO A 125 0.77 -7.52 -17.03
CA PRO A 125 -0.38 -8.30 -16.61
C PRO A 125 -1.22 -7.57 -15.54
N ASN A 126 -2.53 -7.50 -15.74
CA ASN A 126 -3.47 -6.75 -14.88
C ASN A 126 -3.31 -7.05 -13.36
N HIS A 127 -2.93 -8.28 -13.00
CA HIS A 127 -2.70 -8.65 -11.60
C HIS A 127 -1.42 -8.05 -10.99
N LEU A 128 -0.43 -7.70 -11.81
CA LEU A 128 0.82 -7.02 -11.42
C LEU A 128 0.77 -5.50 -11.65
N GLU A 129 -0.01 -5.06 -12.63
CA GLU A 129 -0.10 -3.65 -13.06
C GLU A 129 -0.39 -2.70 -11.89
N ASN A 130 -1.26 -3.12 -10.96
CA ASN A 130 -1.67 -2.31 -9.82
C ASN A 130 -1.40 -3.04 -8.49
N ALA A 131 -0.72 -2.37 -7.57
CA ALA A 131 -0.47 -2.86 -6.21
C ALA A 131 -0.92 -1.82 -5.17
N TYR A 132 -1.21 -2.27 -3.95
CA TYR A 132 -1.54 -1.37 -2.83
C TYR A 132 -0.77 -1.74 -1.57
N TRP A 133 -0.47 -0.75 -0.73
CA TRP A 133 0.17 -0.99 0.55
C TRP A 133 -0.79 -1.66 1.53
N SER A 134 -0.41 -2.84 2.00
CA SER A 134 -1.18 -3.57 3.01
C SER A 134 -0.56 -3.39 4.37
N PHE A 135 -1.21 -2.64 5.27
CA PHE A 135 -0.85 -2.54 6.69
C PHE A 135 -0.98 -3.86 7.47
N HIS A 136 -1.55 -4.90 6.85
CA HIS A 136 -1.55 -6.23 7.45
C HIS A 136 -0.27 -7.01 7.11
N ASN A 137 0.29 -6.79 5.92
CA ASN A 137 1.47 -7.49 5.43
C ASN A 137 2.74 -6.62 5.48
N ASP A 138 2.62 -5.35 5.88
CA ASP A 138 3.65 -4.32 5.88
C ASP A 138 4.44 -4.25 4.57
N ARG A 139 3.71 -4.34 3.44
CA ARG A 139 4.29 -4.33 2.09
C ARG A 139 3.24 -4.04 1.02
N PHE A 140 3.69 -3.71 -0.19
CA PHE A 140 2.84 -3.75 -1.38
C PHE A 140 2.42 -5.18 -1.72
N VAL A 141 1.15 -5.33 -2.07
CA VAL A 141 0.56 -6.58 -2.57
C VAL A 141 -0.25 -6.31 -3.82
N MET A 142 -0.38 -7.32 -4.68
CA MET A 142 -1.20 -7.25 -5.90
C MET A 142 -2.63 -6.80 -5.57
N ARG A 143 -3.21 -5.94 -6.43
CA ARG A 143 -4.63 -5.57 -6.35
C ARG A 143 -5.54 -6.78 -6.49
N LEU A 144 -5.18 -7.69 -7.40
CA LEU A 144 -5.88 -8.92 -7.68
C LEU A 144 -4.93 -10.10 -7.52
N GLY A 145 -5.23 -11.02 -6.62
CA GLY A 145 -4.55 -12.30 -6.50
C GLY A 145 -5.51 -13.40 -6.07
N ARG A 146 -5.01 -14.63 -5.98
CA ARG A 146 -5.83 -15.82 -5.69
C ARG A 146 -6.57 -15.73 -4.35
N PHE A 147 -5.97 -15.09 -3.35
CA PHE A 147 -6.50 -14.99 -1.98
C PHE A 147 -6.64 -13.54 -1.49
N ASN A 148 -6.46 -12.56 -2.37
CA ASN A 148 -6.47 -11.14 -2.03
C ASN A 148 -7.16 -10.34 -3.14
N SER A 149 -8.09 -9.48 -2.73
CA SER A 149 -8.65 -8.44 -3.58
C SER A 149 -8.65 -7.13 -2.81
N GLY A 150 -8.15 -6.09 -3.45
CA GLY A 150 -8.14 -4.73 -2.93
C GLY A 150 -8.60 -3.74 -3.98
N ALA A 151 -9.06 -2.57 -3.54
CA ALA A 151 -9.32 -1.47 -4.43
C ALA A 151 -8.06 -0.60 -4.54
N PHE A 152 -7.63 -0.29 -5.76
CA PHE A 152 -6.51 0.62 -6.01
C PHE A 152 -6.97 2.06 -5.86
N SER A 153 -7.81 2.54 -6.77
CA SER A 153 -8.59 3.77 -6.64
C SER A 153 -9.91 3.63 -7.39
N GLU A 154 -10.94 4.32 -6.91
CA GLU A 154 -12.09 4.61 -7.78
C GLU A 154 -11.63 5.49 -8.94
N GLU A 155 -12.06 5.19 -10.16
CA GLU A 155 -11.79 6.00 -11.33
C GLU A 155 -12.66 7.28 -11.34
N PRO A 156 -12.18 8.39 -11.93
CA PRO A 156 -10.90 8.53 -12.63
C PRO A 156 -9.73 8.82 -11.67
N TRP A 157 -8.57 8.25 -11.97
CA TRP A 157 -7.28 8.61 -11.38
C TRP A 157 -6.25 8.79 -12.49
N GLN A 158 -5.23 9.62 -12.25
CA GLN A 158 -4.22 9.93 -13.27
C GLN A 158 -3.37 8.69 -13.55
N ARG A 159 -3.29 8.25 -14.81
CA ARG A 159 -2.45 7.10 -15.19
C ARG A 159 -0.96 7.42 -15.05
N CYS A 160 -0.16 6.37 -14.83
CA CYS A 160 1.29 6.51 -14.67
C CYS A 160 1.90 6.92 -16.00
N THR A 161 2.92 7.76 -15.90
CA THR A 161 3.77 8.18 -17.03
C THR A 161 5.24 8.05 -16.60
N PRO A 162 6.18 7.83 -17.54
CA PRO A 162 7.60 7.77 -17.21
C PRO A 162 8.10 8.99 -16.43
N GLU A 163 7.57 10.18 -16.71
CA GLU A 163 7.94 11.45 -16.08
C GLU A 163 7.52 11.52 -14.60
N THR A 164 6.52 10.74 -14.21
CA THR A 164 5.98 10.67 -12.84
C THR A 164 6.44 9.42 -12.08
N ALA A 165 7.31 8.61 -12.69
CA ALA A 165 7.74 7.35 -12.12
C ALA A 165 8.80 7.56 -11.02
N ILE A 166 8.62 6.87 -9.90
CA ILE A 166 9.60 6.83 -8.79
C ILE A 166 10.65 5.73 -9.00
N LEU A 167 10.36 4.75 -9.84
CA LEU A 167 11.28 3.69 -10.22
C LEU A 167 11.37 3.63 -11.74
N SER A 168 12.60 3.58 -12.25
CA SER A 168 12.91 3.37 -13.67
C SER A 168 13.24 1.90 -13.94
N PRO A 169 13.18 1.46 -15.22
CA PRO A 169 13.68 0.17 -15.65
C PRO A 169 15.14 -0.04 -15.24
N LEU A 170 15.48 -1.24 -14.75
CA LEU A 170 16.84 -1.59 -14.34
C LEU A 170 17.79 -1.68 -15.55
N HIS A 171 17.29 -2.10 -16.70
CA HIS A 171 18.10 -2.31 -17.91
C HIS A 171 18.17 -1.08 -18.85
N GLY A 172 17.56 0.04 -18.47
CA GLY A 172 17.54 1.27 -19.28
C GLY A 172 18.80 2.13 -19.21
N GLN A 173 19.75 1.84 -18.32
CA GLN A 173 20.95 2.69 -18.10
C GLN A 173 22.16 2.36 -19.00
N SER A 174 22.05 1.46 -19.98
CA SER A 174 23.20 0.98 -20.77
C SER A 174 23.43 1.67 -22.12
N SER A 175 22.84 2.84 -22.40
CA SER A 175 22.95 3.47 -23.74
C SER A 175 23.34 4.96 -23.77
N THR A 176 24.18 5.38 -22.83
CA THR A 176 24.91 6.65 -22.97
C THR A 176 26.36 6.43 -22.58
N ASP A 177 27.16 6.01 -23.57
CA ASP A 177 28.59 6.30 -23.72
C ASP A 177 28.90 6.39 -25.23
#